data_AF-A0AAE1S8S3-F1
#
_entry.id   AF-A0AAE1S8S3-F1
#
_cell.length_a   1.000
_cell.length_b   1.000
_cell.length_c   1.000
_cell.angle_alpha   90.00
_cell.angle_beta   90.00
_cell.angle_gamma   90.00
#
_symmetry.space_group_name_H-M   'P 1'
#
loop_
_entity.id
_entity.type
_entity.pdbx_description
1 polymer ?
#
loop_
_entity_poly.entity_id
_entity_poly.type
_entity_poly.pdbx_seq_one_letter_code
_entity_poly.pdbx_strand_id
1 'polypeptide(L)'
;MIHKGYIYHFVWVQDTEAKPPTLQSLPVANEFPNVFPDELPGIPPEREIDFSIDILLSTQSIYIPPYRITSAELKELKAQLKNLLEKAFIRPSTSPGCTSVIHS
;
A
#
# COMPACT_ATOMS: atom_id res chain seq x y z
N MET A 1 30.90 19.95 33.80
CA MET A 1 29.50 20.33 33.49
C MET A 1 29.51 21.38 32.39
N ILE A 2 29.10 21.02 31.17
CA ILE A 2 28.87 21.97 30.07
C ILE A 2 27.50 21.61 29.47
N HIS A 3 26.59 22.58 29.44
CA HIS A 3 25.30 22.50 28.76
C HIS A 3 25.43 23.10 27.35
N LYS A 4 24.79 22.48 26.35
CA LYS A 4 23.66 23.02 25.55
C LYS A 4 23.54 22.26 24.24
N GLY A 5 22.33 21.79 23.97
CA GLY A 5 21.96 21.04 22.77
C GLY A 5 22.08 21.89 21.50
N TYR A 6 22.57 21.26 20.45
CA TYR A 6 22.58 21.81 19.09
C TYR A 6 21.16 21.71 18.51
N ILE A 7 20.66 22.83 17.99
CA ILE A 7 19.44 22.87 17.18
C ILE A 7 19.86 22.64 15.73
N TYR A 8 19.49 21.49 15.17
CA TYR A 8 19.63 21.23 13.74
C TYR A 8 18.41 21.81 13.02
N HIS A 9 18.63 22.76 12.12
CA HIS A 9 17.60 23.25 11.22
C HIS A 9 17.67 22.43 9.92
N PHE A 10 16.69 21.56 9.70
CA PHE A 10 16.47 20.97 8.38
C PHE A 10 15.76 22.01 7.52
N VAL A 11 16.48 22.55 6.53
CA VAL A 11 15.88 23.37 5.48
C VAL A 11 15.72 22.48 4.27
N TRP A 12 14.47 22.28 3.85
CA TRP A 12 14.15 21.61 2.61
C TRP A 12 13.99 22.67 1.52
N VAL A 13 14.89 22.63 0.54
CA VAL A 13 14.81 23.47 -0.66
C VAL A 13 14.21 22.60 -1.75
N GLN A 14 12.99 22.90 -2.15
CA GLN A 14 12.36 22.28 -3.30
C GLN A 14 12.49 23.23 -4.48
N ASP A 15 13.26 22.81 -5.48
CA ASP A 15 13.42 23.55 -6.72
C ASP A 15 12.17 23.32 -7.58
N THR A 16 11.29 24.31 -7.66
CA THR A 16 9.99 24.21 -8.35
C THR A 16 10.10 24.13 -9.88
N GLU A 17 11.28 24.41 -10.45
CA GLU A 17 11.54 24.35 -11.90
C GLU A 17 12.32 23.09 -12.30
N ALA A 18 12.89 22.36 -11.34
CA ALA A 18 13.61 21.12 -11.61
C ALA A 18 12.64 19.98 -11.88
N LYS A 19 12.83 19.29 -13.01
CA LYS A 19 12.12 18.03 -13.30
C LYS A 19 12.36 17.09 -12.10
N PRO A 20 11.32 16.47 -11.53
CA PRO A 20 11.49 15.57 -10.40
C PRO A 20 12.51 14.48 -10.77
N PRO A 21 13.48 14.20 -9.87
CA PRO A 21 14.48 13.17 -10.13
C PRO A 21 13.77 11.84 -10.43
N THR A 22 14.20 11.17 -11.49
CA THR A 22 13.70 9.83 -11.80
C THR A 22 14.23 8.85 -10.75
N LEU A 23 13.50 7.77 -10.47
CA LEU A 23 13.95 6.74 -9.53
C LEU A 23 15.35 6.21 -9.92
N GLN A 24 15.63 6.14 -11.23
CA GLN A 24 16.93 5.79 -11.80
C GLN A 24 18.08 6.78 -11.51
N SER A 25 17.79 8.01 -11.08
CA SER A 25 18.84 8.97 -10.70
C SER A 25 19.23 8.84 -9.22
N LEU A 26 18.55 7.98 -8.45
CA LEU A 26 18.87 7.70 -7.06
C LEU A 26 19.88 6.52 -7.00
N PRO A 27 21.10 6.73 -6.48
CA PRO A 27 22.12 5.68 -6.40
C PRO A 27 21.63 4.41 -5.69
N VAL A 28 20.87 4.57 -4.60
CA VAL A 28 20.28 3.46 -3.83
C VAL A 28 19.29 2.64 -4.64
N ALA A 29 18.50 3.27 -5.53
CA ALA A 29 17.52 2.55 -6.32
C ALA A 29 18.18 1.72 -7.42
N ASN A 30 19.29 2.23 -7.98
CA ASN A 30 20.09 1.48 -8.96
C ASN A 30 20.88 0.33 -8.33
N GLU A 31 21.23 0.42 -7.04
CA GLU A 31 21.88 -0.67 -6.29
C GLU A 31 20.92 -1.85 -6.04
N PHE A 32 19.62 -1.56 -5.90
CA PHE A 32 18.59 -2.55 -5.60
C PHE A 32 17.45 -2.54 -6.64
N PRO A 33 17.72 -2.89 -7.92
CA PRO A 33 16.72 -2.85 -8.98
C PRO A 33 15.54 -3.80 -8.72
N ASN A 34 15.79 -4.91 -8.02
CA ASN A 34 14.76 -5.89 -7.66
C ASN A 34 13.84 -5.43 -6.53
N VAL A 35 14.21 -4.40 -5.77
CA VAL A 35 13.41 -3.85 -4.65
C VAL A 35 12.40 -2.82 -5.15
N PHE A 36 12.69 -2.17 -6.28
CA PHE A 36 11.83 -1.15 -6.90
C PHE A 36 11.38 -1.54 -8.33
N PRO A 37 10.75 -2.71 -8.53
CA PRO A 37 10.25 -3.08 -9.85
C PRO A 37 9.02 -2.23 -10.22
N ASP A 38 8.82 -1.99 -11.51
CA ASP A 38 7.62 -1.29 -12.02
C ASP A 38 6.32 -2.04 -11.68
N GLU A 39 6.40 -3.38 -11.58
CA GLU A 39 5.31 -4.24 -11.11
C GLU A 39 5.77 -5.18 -9.99
N LEU A 40 4.91 -5.37 -8.99
CA LEU A 40 5.19 -6.30 -7.88
C LEU A 40 5.29 -7.75 -8.37
N PRO A 41 6.24 -8.55 -7.84
CA PRO A 41 6.54 -9.92 -8.30
C PRO A 41 5.47 -10.97 -7.95
N GLY A 42 4.26 -10.56 -7.55
CA GLY A 42 3.21 -11.43 -7.06
C GLY A 42 3.27 -11.65 -5.55
N ILE A 43 2.58 -12.69 -5.05
CA ILE A 43 2.51 -13.01 -3.62
C ILE A 43 3.94 -13.16 -3.06
N PRO A 44 4.26 -12.56 -1.90
CA PRO A 44 5.54 -12.77 -1.27
C PRO A 44 5.80 -14.27 -1.01
N PRO A 45 7.06 -14.73 -1.06
CA PRO A 45 7.41 -16.09 -0.69
C PRO A 45 6.89 -16.44 0.70
N GLU A 46 6.66 -17.72 0.95
CA GLU A 46 6.33 -18.23 2.28
C GLU A 46 7.38 -17.72 3.28
N ARG A 47 6.91 -17.07 4.33
CA ARG A 47 7.76 -16.54 5.40
C ARG A 47 7.59 -17.44 6.61
N GLU A 48 8.65 -17.60 7.40
CA GLU A 48 8.59 -18.37 8.66
C GLU A 48 7.61 -17.80 9.68
N ILE A 49 7.22 -16.52 9.52
CA ILE A 49 6.30 -15.81 10.40
C ILE A 49 5.01 -15.50 9.64
N ASP A 50 3.91 -16.05 10.14
CA ASP A 50 2.57 -15.72 9.69
C ASP A 50 2.08 -14.41 10.29
N PHE A 51 1.47 -13.56 9.46
CA PHE A 51 0.79 -12.37 9.92
C PHE A 51 -0.59 -12.76 10.47
N SER A 52 -0.74 -12.76 11.79
CA SER A 52 -2.02 -12.98 12.46
C SER A 52 -2.63 -11.65 12.90
N ILE A 53 -3.95 -11.54 12.77
CA ILE A 53 -4.72 -10.41 13.32
C ILE A 53 -5.41 -10.93 14.57
N ASP A 54 -4.88 -10.56 15.74
CA ASP A 54 -5.48 -10.93 17.02
C ASP A 54 -6.78 -10.14 17.22
N ILE A 55 -7.86 -10.86 17.48
CA ILE A 55 -9.17 -10.29 17.75
C ILE A 55 -9.44 -10.44 19.25
N LEU A 56 -9.84 -9.36 19.93
CA LEU A 56 -10.32 -9.46 21.30
C LEU A 56 -11.54 -10.40 21.34
N LEU A 57 -11.60 -11.30 22.32
CA LEU A 57 -12.60 -12.38 22.40
C LEU A 57 -14.07 -11.91 22.32
N SER A 58 -14.34 -10.65 22.61
CA SER A 58 -15.69 -10.04 22.56
C SER A 58 -15.96 -9.20 21.31
N THR A 59 -15.03 -9.12 20.36
CA THR A 59 -15.20 -8.29 19.16
C THR A 59 -16.06 -9.03 18.14
N GLN A 60 -17.27 -8.51 17.92
CA GLN A 60 -18.15 -9.02 16.87
C GLN A 60 -17.64 -8.56 15.50
N SER A 61 -17.80 -9.44 14.49
CA SER A 61 -17.51 -9.10 13.11
C SER A 61 -18.39 -7.94 12.61
N ILE A 62 -17.78 -6.98 11.91
CA ILE A 62 -18.48 -5.83 11.35
C ILE A 62 -18.86 -6.11 9.90
N TYR A 63 -20.13 -5.87 9.56
CA TYR A 63 -20.60 -5.90 8.18
C TYR A 63 -21.07 -4.51 7.75
N ILE A 64 -20.36 -3.91 6.80
CA ILE A 64 -20.71 -2.63 6.18
C ILE A 64 -21.09 -2.90 4.72
N PRO A 65 -22.31 -2.55 4.27
CA PRO A 65 -22.73 -2.75 2.90
C PRO A 65 -21.96 -1.81 1.94
N PRO A 66 -21.68 -2.23 0.69
CA PRO A 66 -21.02 -1.38 -0.28
C PRO A 66 -21.75 -0.06 -0.50
N TYR A 67 -20.99 1.02 -0.67
CA TYR A 67 -21.55 2.31 -1.06
C TYR A 67 -22.13 2.26 -2.48
N ARG A 68 -22.96 3.26 -2.82
CA ARG A 68 -23.45 3.42 -4.19
C ARG A 68 -22.29 3.83 -5.08
N ILE A 69 -22.06 3.07 -6.14
CA ILE A 69 -21.00 3.27 -7.13
C ILE A 69 -21.65 3.49 -8.49
N THR A 70 -21.12 4.41 -9.29
CA THR A 70 -21.58 4.67 -10.67
C THR A 70 -21.17 3.53 -11.62
N SER A 71 -21.74 3.50 -12.83
CA SER A 71 -21.38 2.48 -13.83
C SER A 71 -19.90 2.54 -14.24
N ALA A 72 -19.33 3.75 -14.30
CA ALA A 72 -17.92 3.96 -14.68
C ALA A 72 -16.96 3.45 -13.60
N GLU A 73 -17.18 3.86 -12.35
CA GLU A 73 -16.38 3.41 -11.21
C GLU A 73 -16.51 1.89 -11.00
N LEU A 74 -17.70 1.31 -11.20
CA LEU A 74 -17.89 -0.14 -11.08
C LEU A 74 -17.09 -0.91 -12.16
N LYS A 75 -16.96 -0.34 -13.37
CA LYS A 75 -16.14 -0.93 -14.44
C LYS A 75 -14.67 -0.91 -14.06
N GLU A 76 -14.19 0.21 -13.49
CA GLU A 76 -12.80 0.34 -13.04
C GLU A 76 -12.51 -0.60 -11.87
N LEU A 77 -13.37 -0.64 -10.85
CA LEU A 77 -13.24 -1.53 -9.71
C LEU A 77 -13.16 -3.00 -10.15
N LYS A 78 -13.99 -3.41 -11.11
CA LYS A 78 -13.91 -4.77 -11.68
C LYS A 78 -12.59 -5.04 -12.40
N ALA A 79 -12.05 -4.06 -13.12
CA ALA A 79 -10.76 -4.20 -13.79
C ALA A 79 -9.62 -4.35 -12.77
N GLN A 80 -9.62 -3.55 -11.70
CA GLN A 80 -8.64 -3.66 -10.61
C GLN A 80 -8.76 -5.01 -9.88
N LEU A 81 -9.97 -5.44 -9.52
CA LEU A 81 -10.20 -6.74 -8.88
C LEU A 81 -9.71 -7.90 -9.76
N LYS A 82 -9.95 -7.84 -11.06
CA LYS A 82 -9.46 -8.85 -12.01
C LYS A 82 -7.92 -8.91 -12.01
N ASN A 83 -7.26 -7.75 -12.07
CA ASN A 83 -5.80 -7.70 -12.02
C ASN A 83 -5.24 -8.29 -10.71
N LEU A 84 -5.87 -7.97 -9.56
CA LEU A 84 -5.46 -8.49 -8.25
C LEU A 84 -5.68 -10.02 -8.13
N LEU A 85 -6.77 -10.54 -8.70
CA LEU A 85 -7.03 -11.98 -8.76
C LEU A 85 -6.02 -12.72 -9.64
N GLU A 86 -5.69 -12.16 -10.80
CA GLU A 86 -4.68 -12.72 -11.72
C GLU A 86 -3.28 -12.75 -11.09
N LYS A 87 -2.95 -11.74 -10.28
CA LYS A 87 -1.71 -11.69 -9.48
C LYS A 87 -1.77 -12.51 -8.20
N ALA A 88 -2.90 -13.18 -7.93
CA ALA A 88 -3.19 -13.98 -6.75
C ALA A 88 -3.07 -13.22 -5.41
N PHE A 89 -3.11 -11.89 -5.43
CA PHE A 89 -3.06 -11.05 -4.22
C PHE A 89 -4.33 -11.14 -3.38
N ILE A 90 -5.46 -11.45 -4.01
CA ILE A 90 -6.74 -11.66 -3.33
C ILE A 90 -7.38 -12.97 -3.81
N ARG A 91 -8.34 -13.46 -3.05
CA ARG A 91 -9.19 -14.60 -3.41
C ARG A 91 -10.62 -14.39 -2.92
N PRO A 92 -11.62 -15.00 -3.57
CA PRO A 92 -12.97 -15.04 -3.02
C PRO A 92 -12.98 -15.61 -1.60
N SER A 93 -13.81 -15.04 -0.72
CA SER A 93 -13.95 -15.50 0.66
C SER A 93 -15.41 -15.44 1.12
N THR A 94 -15.73 -16.24 2.13
CA THR A 94 -17.03 -16.24 2.82
C THR A 94 -16.85 -15.70 4.24
N SER A 95 -16.25 -14.51 4.35
CA SER A 95 -15.97 -13.86 5.63
C SER A 95 -17.27 -13.40 6.33
N PRO A 96 -17.40 -13.56 7.66
CA PRO A 96 -18.46 -12.93 8.43
C PRO A 96 -18.37 -11.39 8.45
N GLY A 97 -17.23 -10.82 8.05
CA GLY A 97 -16.96 -9.39 8.06
C GLY A 97 -16.81 -8.81 6.66
N CYS A 98 -17.30 -7.59 6.47
CA CYS A 98 -17.21 -6.87 5.21
C CYS A 98 -17.03 -5.37 5.47
N THR A 99 -16.18 -4.73 4.68
CA THR A 99 -16.01 -3.27 4.66
C THR A 99 -16.16 -2.77 3.24
N SER A 100 -16.66 -1.53 3.11
CA SER A 100 -16.85 -0.90 1.80
C SER A 100 -15.53 -0.51 1.17
N VAL A 101 -15.41 -0.73 -0.14
CA VAL A 101 -14.33 -0.20 -0.96
C VAL A 101 -14.66 1.25 -1.30
N ILE A 102 -13.67 2.13 -1.13
CA ILE A 102 -13.74 3.53 -1.56
C ILE A 102 -12.90 3.70 -2.83
N HIS A 103 -13.37 4.53 -3.75
CA HIS A 103 -12.64 4.92 -4.96
C HIS A 103 -12.34 6.42 -4.86
N SER A 104 -11.17 6.84 -5.33
CA SER A 104 -10.61 8.20 -5.17
C SER A 104 -10.63 8.98 -6.47
#